data_AF-A0A8J7U6D2-F1
#
_entry.id   AF-A0A8J7U6D2-F1
#
_cell.length_a   1.000
_cell.length_b   1.000
_cell.length_c   1.000
_cell.angle_alpha   90.00
_cell.angle_beta   90.00
_cell.angle_gamma   90.00
#
_symmetry.space_group_name_H-M   'P 1'
#
loop_
_entity.id
_entity.type
_entity.pdbx_description
1 polymer ?
#
loop_
_entity_poly.entity_id
_entity_poly.type
_entity_poly.pdbx_seq_one_letter_code
_entity_poly.pdbx_strand_id
1 'polypeptide(L)'
;MIRFHIKGEMFILMTSLIEKQKYSRQDLIELYHQRWQIEESFKSKKARLKIEEISGLDPDAARQDFHAKIFAEALTSALLLQEQEHVDAYNDRTLNHYKLCLTQALAKMKNTIALLFLRNKPRPILKGLSEIFRKSLTGSAPGRTAKRRASGRYIVKIQIFAPGYKSNR
;
A
#
# COMPACT_ATOMS: atom_id res chain seq x y z
N MET A 1 19.77 -19.89 -6.22
CA MET A 1 19.89 -19.38 -4.83
C MET A 1 20.74 -18.11 -4.84
N ILE A 2 20.25 -17.02 -4.27
CA ILE A 2 20.94 -15.73 -4.20
C ILE A 2 21.18 -15.37 -2.73
N ARG A 3 22.41 -15.00 -2.39
CA ARG A 3 22.77 -14.50 -1.05
C ARG A 3 22.95 -12.99 -1.11
N PHE A 4 22.43 -12.25 -0.14
CA PHE A 4 22.60 -10.80 -0.02
C PHE A 4 22.56 -10.39 1.46
N HIS A 5 23.07 -9.19 1.77
CA HIS A 5 23.15 -8.69 3.15
C HIS A 5 22.32 -7.43 3.33
N ILE A 6 21.55 -7.35 4.42
CA ILE A 6 20.87 -6.12 4.85
C ILE A 6 21.34 -5.82 6.28
N LYS A 7 21.95 -4.65 6.50
CA LYS A 7 22.40 -4.19 7.83
C LYS A 7 23.25 -5.23 8.60
N GLY A 8 24.08 -5.99 7.89
CA GLY A 8 24.95 -7.02 8.46
C GLY A 8 24.32 -8.41 8.62
N GLU A 9 23.01 -8.55 8.41
CA GLU A 9 22.33 -9.85 8.40
C GLU A 9 22.32 -10.45 6.98
N MET A 10 22.56 -11.76 6.88
CA MET A 10 22.59 -12.49 5.61
C MET A 10 21.22 -13.08 5.28
N PHE A 11 20.74 -12.81 4.08
CA PHE A 11 19.47 -13.30 3.53
C PHE A 11 19.72 -14.22 2.34
N ILE A 12 18.94 -15.30 2.27
CA ILE A 12 18.94 -16.25 1.16
C ILE A 12 17.61 -16.14 0.42
N LEU A 13 17.68 -15.83 -0.88
CA LEU A 13 16.54 -15.85 -1.79
C LEU A 13 16.58 -17.13 -2.65
N MET A 14 15.48 -17.88 -2.61
CA MET A 14 15.21 -18.98 -3.54
C MET A 14 14.21 -18.50 -4.59
N THR A 15 14.46 -18.82 -5.86
CA THR A 15 13.63 -18.39 -6.98
C THR A 15 13.68 -19.43 -8.10
N SER A 16 12.59 -19.59 -8.84
CA SER A 16 12.51 -20.36 -10.08
C SER A 16 13.02 -19.59 -11.30
N LEU A 17 13.31 -18.28 -11.15
CA LEU A 17 13.90 -17.45 -12.20
C LEU A 17 15.40 -17.74 -12.31
N ILE A 18 15.75 -18.75 -13.10
CA ILE A 18 17.12 -19.28 -13.22
C ILE A 18 17.94 -18.69 -14.38
N GLU A 19 17.29 -18.04 -15.34
CA GLU A 19 17.92 -17.47 -16.52
C GLU A 19 18.74 -16.21 -16.19
N LYS A 20 20.01 -16.41 -15.83
CA LYS A 20 20.92 -15.33 -15.42
C LYS A 20 21.17 -14.24 -16.48
N GLN A 21 21.00 -14.57 -17.77
CA GLN A 21 21.13 -13.58 -18.84
C GLN A 21 19.93 -12.62 -18.91
N LYS A 22 18.76 -13.05 -18.40
CA LYS A 22 17.51 -12.30 -18.43
C LYS A 22 17.22 -11.59 -17.10
N TYR A 23 17.64 -12.19 -15.99
CA TYR A 23 17.36 -11.68 -14.65
C TYR A 23 18.68 -11.48 -13.90
N SER A 24 19.04 -10.22 -13.67
CA SER A 24 20.24 -9.94 -12.89
C SER A 24 19.99 -10.25 -11.42
N ARG A 25 21.08 -10.47 -10.67
CA ARG A 25 21.01 -10.63 -9.22
C ARG A 25 20.35 -9.43 -8.54
N GLN A 26 20.60 -8.22 -9.06
CA GLN A 26 20.08 -6.99 -8.49
C GLN A 26 18.56 -6.88 -8.70
N ASP A 27 18.07 -7.19 -9.89
CA ASP A 27 16.62 -7.18 -10.19
C ASP A 27 15.84 -8.11 -9.26
N LEU A 28 16.39 -9.30 -8.99
CA LEU A 28 15.76 -10.29 -8.11
C LEU A 28 15.75 -9.84 -6.64
N ILE A 29 16.79 -9.14 -6.20
CA ILE A 29 16.84 -8.53 -4.86
C ILE A 29 15.81 -7.40 -4.78
N GLU A 30 15.75 -6.53 -5.77
CA GLU A 30 14.78 -5.42 -5.83
C GLU A 30 13.34 -5.92 -5.87
N LEU A 31 13.06 -6.95 -6.69
CA LEU A 31 11.77 -7.61 -6.72
C LEU A 31 11.40 -8.19 -5.35
N TYR A 32 12.35 -8.83 -4.66
CA TYR A 32 12.11 -9.31 -3.30
C TYR A 32 11.81 -8.17 -2.31
N HIS A 33 12.48 -7.02 -2.46
CA HIS A 33 12.20 -5.84 -1.63
C HIS A 33 10.79 -5.27 -1.83
N GLN A 34 10.20 -5.39 -3.03
CA GLN A 34 8.82 -4.99 -3.27
C GLN A 34 7.81 -5.73 -2.38
N ARG A 35 8.16 -6.92 -1.87
CA ARG A 35 7.34 -7.67 -0.90
C ARG A 35 7.02 -6.84 0.36
N TRP A 36 7.91 -5.97 0.81
CA TRP A 36 7.69 -5.13 1.99
C TRP A 36 6.49 -4.18 1.81
N GLN A 37 6.22 -3.74 0.58
CA GLN A 37 5.08 -2.87 0.29
C GLN A 37 3.75 -3.57 0.61
N ILE A 38 3.69 -4.90 0.51
CA ILE A 38 2.51 -5.69 0.89
C ILE A 38 2.26 -5.60 2.41
N GLU A 39 3.32 -5.70 3.23
CA GLU A 39 3.21 -5.58 4.68
C GLU A 39 2.74 -4.18 5.10
N GLU A 40 3.27 -3.13 4.47
CA GLU A 40 2.80 -1.75 4.69
C GLU A 40 1.35 -1.58 4.25
N SER A 41 0.94 -2.22 3.16
CA SER A 41 -0.45 -2.24 2.72
C SER A 41 -1.37 -2.88 3.77
N PHE A 42 -0.98 -4.00 4.38
CA PHE A 42 -1.75 -4.61 5.47
C PHE A 42 -1.85 -3.69 6.69
N LYS A 43 -0.78 -2.98 7.07
CA LYS A 43 -0.83 -2.00 8.16
C LYS A 43 -1.84 -0.89 7.85
N SER A 44 -1.82 -0.37 6.62
CA SER A 44 -2.78 0.65 6.17
C SER A 44 -4.22 0.12 6.19
N LYS A 45 -4.46 -1.10 5.67
CA LYS A 45 -5.79 -1.73 5.67
C LYS A 45 -6.34 -1.92 7.09
N LYS A 46 -5.50 -2.38 8.03
CA LYS A 46 -5.90 -2.52 9.43
C LYS A 46 -6.14 -1.16 10.10
N ALA A 47 -5.21 -0.21 9.96
CA ALA A 47 -5.27 1.05 10.71
C ALA A 47 -6.17 2.13 10.09
N ARG A 48 -6.31 2.16 8.75
CA ARG A 48 -7.01 3.23 8.02
C ARG A 48 -8.36 2.78 7.48
N LEU A 49 -8.43 1.60 6.86
CA LEU A 49 -9.71 1.03 6.41
C LEU A 49 -10.45 0.30 7.52
N LYS A 50 -9.77 -0.01 8.63
CA LYS A 50 -10.30 -0.80 9.73
C LYS A 50 -10.96 -2.09 9.24
N ILE A 51 -10.24 -2.84 8.42
CA ILE A 51 -10.78 -4.02 7.75
C ILE A 51 -11.34 -5.08 8.71
N GLU A 52 -10.88 -5.06 9.96
CA GLU A 52 -11.30 -5.97 11.04
C GLU A 52 -12.60 -5.51 11.75
N GLU A 53 -13.08 -4.29 11.51
CA GLU A 53 -14.33 -3.77 12.07
C GLU A 53 -15.53 -4.24 11.24
N ILE A 54 -16.12 -5.37 11.62
CA ILE A 54 -17.26 -5.96 10.92
C ILE A 54 -18.57 -5.44 11.54
N SER A 55 -19.54 -5.07 10.71
CA SER A 55 -20.83 -4.49 11.10
C SER A 55 -21.86 -5.53 11.56
N GLY A 56 -21.72 -6.79 11.15
CA GLY A 56 -22.65 -7.87 11.48
C GLY A 56 -21.99 -9.15 12.00
N LEU A 57 -22.79 -10.02 12.64
CA LEU A 57 -22.34 -11.33 13.12
C LEU A 57 -22.43 -12.43 12.06
N ASP A 58 -23.15 -12.15 10.96
CA ASP A 58 -23.37 -13.10 9.88
C ASP A 58 -22.14 -13.17 8.93
N PRO A 59 -21.74 -14.37 8.45
CA PRO A 59 -20.61 -14.52 7.53
C PRO A 59 -20.73 -13.73 6.23
N ASP A 60 -21.93 -13.55 5.69
CA ASP A 60 -22.13 -12.78 4.45
C ASP A 60 -21.99 -11.29 4.71
N ALA A 61 -22.47 -10.79 5.86
CA ALA A 61 -22.21 -9.41 6.28
C ALA A 61 -20.70 -9.15 6.41
N ALA A 62 -19.95 -10.10 6.99
CA ALA A 62 -18.49 -10.01 7.07
C ALA A 62 -17.80 -9.96 5.70
N ARG A 63 -18.25 -10.79 4.74
CA ARG A 63 -17.73 -10.78 3.36
C ARG A 63 -18.05 -9.48 2.64
N GLN A 64 -19.28 -8.97 2.77
CA GLN A 64 -19.71 -7.73 2.15
C GLN A 64 -18.89 -6.53 2.67
N ASP A 65 -18.69 -6.42 3.98
CA ASP A 65 -17.87 -5.37 4.57
C ASP A 65 -16.42 -5.44 4.12
N PHE A 66 -15.85 -6.64 4.06
CA PHE A 66 -14.50 -6.84 3.57
C PHE A 66 -14.38 -6.37 2.11
N HIS A 67 -15.27 -6.83 1.23
CA HIS A 67 -15.23 -6.47 -0.19
C HIS A 67 -15.51 -4.98 -0.42
N ALA A 68 -16.43 -4.36 0.32
CA ALA A 68 -16.72 -2.93 0.23
C ALA A 68 -15.48 -2.08 0.60
N LYS A 69 -14.75 -2.46 1.65
CA LYS A 69 -13.52 -1.76 2.07
C LYS A 69 -12.38 -1.93 1.07
N ILE A 70 -12.18 -3.14 0.55
CA ILE A 70 -11.18 -3.39 -0.49
C ILE A 70 -11.51 -2.63 -1.77
N PHE A 71 -12.79 -2.61 -2.17
CA PHE A 71 -13.26 -1.84 -3.31
C PHE A 71 -13.04 -0.33 -3.13
N ALA A 72 -13.37 0.20 -1.94
CA ALA A 72 -13.15 1.60 -1.59
C ALA A 72 -11.67 2.00 -1.74
N GLU A 73 -10.74 1.16 -1.25
CA GLU A 73 -9.30 1.39 -1.39
C GLU A 73 -8.85 1.34 -2.85
N ALA A 74 -9.30 0.33 -3.61
CA ALA A 74 -8.95 0.17 -5.01
C ALA A 74 -9.43 1.37 -5.85
N LEU A 75 -10.68 1.77 -5.69
CA LEU A 75 -11.25 2.93 -6.37
C LEU A 75 -10.51 4.22 -6.01
N THR A 76 -10.25 4.43 -4.71
CA THR A 76 -9.49 5.61 -4.25
C THR A 76 -8.09 5.64 -4.85
N SER A 77 -7.41 4.48 -4.90
CA SER A 77 -6.07 4.36 -5.47
C SER A 77 -6.06 4.64 -6.97
N ALA A 78 -7.07 4.14 -7.69
CA ALA A 78 -7.23 4.40 -9.12
C ALA A 78 -7.45 5.90 -9.41
N LEU A 79 -8.32 6.56 -8.64
CA LEU A 79 -8.54 8.01 -8.79
C LEU A 79 -7.30 8.83 -8.43
N LEU A 80 -6.54 8.41 -7.42
CA LEU A 80 -5.27 9.05 -7.09
C LEU A 80 -4.25 8.91 -8.21
N LEU A 81 -4.14 7.73 -8.83
CA LEU A 81 -3.19 7.49 -9.90
C LEU A 81 -3.40 8.44 -11.09
N GLN A 82 -4.64 8.83 -11.36
CA GLN A 82 -4.96 9.82 -12.40
C GLN A 82 -4.40 11.22 -12.11
N GLU A 83 -4.09 11.53 -10.85
CA GLU A 83 -3.52 12.81 -10.44
C GLU A 83 -1.99 12.78 -10.36
N GLN A 84 -1.36 11.63 -10.60
CA GLN A 84 0.08 11.47 -10.44
C GLN A 84 0.87 12.37 -11.39
N GLU A 85 0.50 12.42 -12.67
CA GLU A 85 1.13 13.29 -13.68
C GLU A 85 1.08 14.77 -13.28
N HIS A 86 -0.04 15.21 -12.69
CA HIS A 86 -0.20 16.58 -12.22
C HIS A 86 0.72 16.89 -11.03
N VAL A 87 0.90 15.92 -10.11
CA VAL A 87 1.80 16.07 -8.97
C VAL A 87 3.26 16.07 -9.41
N ASP A 88 3.61 15.23 -10.38
CA ASP A 88 4.97 15.18 -10.92
C ASP A 88 5.33 16.50 -11.61
N ALA A 89 4.46 17.02 -12.47
CA ALA A 89 4.63 18.34 -13.09
C ALA A 89 4.70 19.49 -12.08
N TYR A 90 4.01 19.38 -10.93
CA TYR A 90 4.10 20.35 -9.84
C TYR A 90 5.45 20.25 -9.11
N ASN A 91 5.92 19.04 -8.85
CA ASN A 91 7.22 18.79 -8.21
C ASN A 91 8.37 19.32 -9.06
N ASP A 92 8.32 19.18 -10.39
CA ASP A 92 9.36 19.70 -11.30
C ASP A 92 9.54 21.23 -11.20
N ARG A 93 8.53 21.95 -10.73
CA ARG A 93 8.52 23.41 -10.60
C ARG A 93 8.86 23.90 -9.20
N THR A 94 9.09 23.00 -8.24
CA THR A 94 9.32 23.37 -6.84
C THR A 94 10.52 22.66 -6.26
N LEU A 95 11.16 23.27 -5.26
CA LEU A 95 12.30 22.65 -4.54
C LEU A 95 11.85 21.53 -3.60
N ASN A 96 10.54 21.41 -3.34
CA ASN A 96 9.97 20.43 -2.43
C ASN A 96 9.35 19.27 -3.21
N HIS A 97 9.60 18.04 -2.77
CA HIS A 97 8.92 16.89 -3.32
C HIS A 97 7.63 16.61 -2.55
N TYR A 98 6.52 16.54 -3.27
CA TYR A 98 5.21 16.18 -2.72
C TYR A 98 4.76 14.83 -3.26
N LYS A 99 3.96 14.12 -2.46
CA LYS A 99 3.33 12.86 -2.85
C LYS A 99 1.85 12.86 -2.51
N LEU A 100 1.08 12.16 -3.33
CA LEU A 100 -0.30 11.82 -3.03
C LEU A 100 -0.38 10.98 -1.75
N CYS A 101 -1.36 11.27 -0.91
CA CYS A 101 -1.52 10.59 0.37
C CYS A 101 -2.80 9.76 0.39
N LEU A 102 -2.66 8.43 0.24
CA LEU A 102 -3.78 7.49 0.25
C LEU A 102 -4.64 7.61 1.50
N THR A 103 -4.04 7.86 2.66
CA THR A 103 -4.79 8.04 3.93
C THR A 103 -5.71 9.26 3.87
N GLN A 104 -5.22 10.40 3.35
CA GLN A 104 -6.04 11.59 3.21
C GLN A 104 -7.15 11.39 2.18
N ALA A 105 -6.83 10.75 1.06
CA ALA A 105 -7.80 10.44 0.01
C ALA A 105 -8.92 9.51 0.51
N LEU A 106 -8.57 8.44 1.23
CA LEU A 106 -9.54 7.52 1.84
C LEU A 106 -10.48 8.25 2.80
N ALA A 107 -9.97 9.18 3.61
CA ALA A 107 -10.79 9.98 4.51
C ALA A 107 -11.81 10.85 3.75
N LYS A 108 -11.43 11.41 2.59
CA LYS A 108 -12.33 12.19 1.73
C LYS A 108 -13.32 11.30 0.96
N MET A 109 -12.93 10.07 0.67
CA MET A 109 -13.75 9.10 -0.05
C MET A 109 -14.84 8.45 0.80
N LYS A 110 -14.66 8.33 2.13
CA LYS A 110 -15.57 7.62 3.06
C LYS A 110 -17.06 7.96 2.86
N ASN A 111 -17.40 9.24 2.67
CA ASN A 111 -18.78 9.70 2.48
C ASN A 111 -19.13 9.97 1.01
N THR A 112 -18.14 9.93 0.12
CA THR A 112 -18.30 10.30 -1.29
C THR A 112 -18.49 9.08 -2.18
N ILE A 113 -17.95 7.92 -1.80
CA ILE A 113 -18.07 6.67 -2.57
C ILE A 113 -19.53 6.33 -2.84
N ALA A 114 -20.39 6.32 -1.81
CA ALA A 114 -21.81 6.02 -1.99
C ALA A 114 -22.48 7.02 -2.94
N LEU A 115 -22.11 8.30 -2.88
CA LEU A 115 -22.67 9.34 -3.75
C LEU A 115 -22.29 9.15 -5.22
N LEU A 116 -21.14 8.52 -5.53
CA LEU A 116 -20.76 8.21 -6.91
C LEU A 116 -21.72 7.22 -7.56
N PHE A 117 -22.34 6.32 -6.78
CA PHE A 117 -23.26 5.30 -7.30
C PHE A 117 -24.73 5.72 -7.16
N LEU A 118 -25.06 6.48 -6.12
CA LEU A 118 -26.45 6.88 -5.83
C LEU A 118 -26.90 8.11 -6.62
N ARG A 119 -26.00 8.88 -7.23
CA ARG A 119 -26.33 10.10 -7.99
C ARG A 119 -26.29 9.85 -9.49
N ASN A 120 -27.33 10.30 -10.21
CA ASN A 120 -27.41 10.22 -11.67
C ASN A 120 -26.29 10.96 -12.42
N LYS A 121 -25.58 11.89 -11.76
CA LYS A 121 -24.50 12.69 -12.35
C LYS A 121 -23.24 12.60 -11.48
N PRO A 122 -22.39 11.56 -11.63
CA PRO A 122 -21.19 11.40 -10.82
C PRO A 122 -20.02 12.29 -11.27
N ARG A 123 -20.04 12.79 -12.52
CA ARG A 123 -18.93 13.60 -13.08
C ARG A 123 -18.55 14.83 -12.26
N PRO A 124 -19.49 15.65 -11.74
CA PRO A 124 -19.14 16.78 -10.88
C PRO A 124 -18.47 16.35 -9.57
N ILE A 125 -18.89 15.20 -9.01
CA ILE A 125 -18.31 14.64 -7.79
C ILE A 125 -16.87 14.21 -8.04
N LEU A 126 -16.62 13.52 -9.16
CA LEU A 126 -15.27 13.12 -9.57
C LEU A 126 -14.34 14.33 -9.78
N LYS A 127 -14.84 15.40 -10.41
CA LYS A 127 -14.07 16.65 -10.57
C LYS A 127 -13.73 17.29 -9.22
N GLY A 128 -14.69 17.34 -8.29
CA GLY A 128 -14.44 17.84 -6.94
C GLY A 128 -13.43 17.00 -6.17
N LEU A 129 -13.50 15.67 -6.30
CA LEU A 129 -12.52 14.76 -5.69
C LEU A 129 -11.11 14.98 -6.24
N SER A 130 -10.97 15.09 -7.57
CA SER A 130 -9.70 15.39 -8.24
C SER A 130 -9.06 16.67 -7.68
N GLU A 131 -9.84 17.75 -7.56
CA GLU A 131 -9.37 19.02 -7.00
C GLU A 131 -8.94 18.88 -5.53
N ILE A 132 -9.70 18.14 -4.72
CA ILE A 132 -9.36 17.87 -3.32
C ILE A 132 -8.06 17.06 -3.22
N PHE A 133 -7.87 16.05 -4.07
CA PHE A 133 -6.68 15.20 -4.06
C PHE A 133 -5.43 15.99 -4.41
N ARG A 134 -5.49 16.87 -5.42
CA ARG A 134 -4.39 17.78 -5.77
C ARG A 134 -3.98 18.71 -4.63
N LYS A 135 -4.91 19.06 -3.74
CA LYS A 135 -4.64 19.90 -2.55
C LYS A 135 -4.19 19.08 -1.32
N SER A 136 -4.42 17.77 -1.32
CA SER A 136 -4.17 16.88 -0.17
C SER A 136 -2.80 16.17 -0.27
N LEU A 137 -1.78 16.92 -0.65
CA LEU A 137 -0.43 16.42 -0.81
C LEU A 137 0.29 16.32 0.53
N THR A 138 1.24 15.38 0.63
CA THR A 138 2.14 15.27 1.78
C THR A 138 3.57 15.47 1.31
N GLY A 139 4.35 16.28 2.04
CA GLY A 139 5.77 16.46 1.77
C GLY A 139 6.52 15.13 1.89
N SER A 140 7.33 14.82 0.88
CA SER A 140 8.21 13.67 0.85
C SER A 140 9.66 14.17 0.82
N ALA A 141 10.52 13.59 1.65
CA ALA A 141 11.95 13.81 1.58
C ALA A 141 12.61 12.49 1.12
N PRO A 142 12.86 12.32 -0.19
CA PRO A 142 13.51 11.12 -0.71
C PRO A 142 14.87 10.92 -0.01
N GLY A 143 15.19 9.69 0.41
CA GLY A 143 16.49 9.34 0.98
C GLY A 143 16.70 9.68 2.46
N ARG A 144 15.71 10.23 3.18
CA ARG A 144 15.86 10.49 4.63
C ARG A 144 15.83 9.18 5.43
N THR A 145 16.97 8.80 6.00
CA THR A 145 17.06 7.71 6.98
C THR A 145 17.09 8.31 8.38
N ALA A 146 15.95 8.38 9.07
CA ALA A 146 15.94 8.76 10.48
C ALA A 146 16.43 7.58 11.34
N LYS A 147 17.28 7.84 12.34
CA LYS A 147 17.52 6.88 13.41
C LYS A 147 16.16 6.60 14.07
N ARG A 148 15.62 5.39 13.89
CA ARG A 148 14.40 4.98 14.60
C ARG A 148 14.68 5.14 16.08
N ARG A 149 13.87 5.94 16.80
CA ARG A 149 13.84 5.85 18.26
C ARG A 149 13.53 4.38 18.55
N ALA A 150 14.36 3.73 19.36
CA ALA A 150 14.10 2.37 19.78
C ALA A 150 12.79 2.40 20.58
N SER A 151 11.66 2.15 19.91
CA SER A 151 10.41 1.90 20.62
C SER A 151 10.66 0.65 21.46
N GLY A 152 10.40 0.75 22.76
CA GLY A 152 10.53 -0.36 23.70
C GLY A 152 10.05 -1.66 23.07
N ARG A 153 10.89 -2.69 23.22
CA ARG A 153 10.81 -4.01 22.59
C ARG A 153 9.38 -4.56 22.47
N TYR A 154 8.72 -4.30 21.35
CA TYR A 154 7.85 -5.30 20.74
C TYR A 154 8.64 -5.89 19.59
N ILE A 155 9.46 -6.89 19.92
CA ILE A 155 9.95 -7.83 18.92
C ILE A 155 8.69 -8.57 18.46
N VAL A 156 8.02 -8.06 17.44
CA VAL A 156 7.26 -8.94 16.55
C VAL A 156 8.36 -9.80 15.95
N LYS A 157 8.63 -10.96 16.58
CA LYS A 157 9.29 -12.05 15.88
C LYS A 157 8.40 -12.23 14.68
N ILE A 158 8.89 -11.84 13.51
CA ILE A 158 8.34 -12.38 12.26
C ILE A 158 8.69 -13.86 12.36
N GLN A 159 7.85 -14.61 13.08
CA GLN A 159 7.70 -16.02 12.84
C GLN A 159 7.26 -16.03 11.39
N ILE A 160 8.22 -16.28 10.50
CA ILE A 160 7.91 -16.70 9.15
C ILE A 160 6.91 -17.82 9.36
N PHE A 161 5.66 -17.55 9.01
CA PHE A 161 4.62 -18.56 9.02
C PHE A 161 5.14 -19.63 8.06
N ALA A 162 5.71 -20.69 8.62
CA ALA A 162 6.03 -21.91 7.92
C ALA A 162 4.73 -22.70 7.97
N PRO A 163 3.91 -22.70 6.90
CA PRO A 163 2.76 -23.57 6.86
C PRO A 163 3.24 -25.03 6.98
N GLY A 164 3.07 -25.60 8.16
CA GLY A 164 3.28 -27.01 8.43
C GLY A 164 2.14 -27.83 7.84
N TYR A 165 2.02 -27.89 6.52
CA TYR A 165 1.14 -28.83 5.85
C TYR A 165 1.90 -29.70 4.84
N LYS A 166 2.06 -30.98 5.24
CA LYS A 166 2.60 -32.18 4.54
C LYS A 166 4.14 -32.27 4.57
N SER A 167 4.76 -33.30 5.13
CA SER A 167 4.45 -34.74 5.10
C SER A 167 4.53 -35.37 6.50
N ASN A 168 3.49 -36.10 6.87
CA ASN A 168 3.62 -37.27 7.73
C ASN A 168 3.29 -38.46 6.84
N ARG A 169 4.32 -39.29 6.61
CA ARG A 169 4.38 -40.51 5.79
C ARG A 169 4.52 -40.29 4.29
#